data_AF-F9U7H2-F1
#
_entry.id   AF-F9U7H2-F1
#
_cell.length_a   1.000
_cell.length_b   1.000
_cell.length_c   1.000
_cell.angle_alpha   90.00
_cell.angle_beta   90.00
_cell.angle_gamma   90.00
#
_symmetry.space_group_name_H-M   'P 1'
#
loop_
_entity.id
_entity.type
_entity.pdbx_description
1 polymer ?
#
loop_
_entity_poly.entity_id
_entity_poly.type
_entity_poly.pdbx_seq_one_letter_code
_entity_poly.pdbx_strand_id
1 'polypeptide(L)'
;MRADVGRVAEALVEALPQPYGRWSIAVFDDPTPNAFALPGGKIGVHAGMLAVVRTPDQLAAVIAHEIGHVLADHSNERLTQELAVQGGLMLVDLFADEPGIRRLAVVASSRDIDV
;
A
#
# COMPACT_ATOMS: atom_id res chain seq x y z
N MET A 1 -21.26 -5.84 12.84
CA MET A 1 -20.10 -5.59 11.97
C MET A 1 -20.02 -4.15 11.46
N ARG A 2 -20.94 -3.64 10.61
CA ARG A 2 -20.83 -2.27 10.07
C ARG A 2 -20.76 -1.17 11.14
N ALA A 3 -21.52 -1.31 12.23
CA ALA A 3 -21.48 -0.41 13.39
C ALA A 3 -20.18 -0.52 14.21
N ASP A 4 -19.40 -1.57 14.03
CA ASP A 4 -18.18 -1.83 14.79
C ASP A 4 -16.95 -1.23 14.11
N VAL A 5 -17.04 -0.91 12.81
CA VAL A 5 -15.94 -0.38 11.99
C VAL A 5 -15.30 0.86 12.61
N GLY A 6 -16.11 1.83 13.05
CA GLY A 6 -15.61 3.05 13.68
C GLY A 6 -14.85 2.77 14.97
N ARG A 7 -15.42 1.95 15.87
CA ARG A 7 -14.77 1.59 17.14
C ARG A 7 -13.47 0.83 16.93
N VAL A 8 -13.44 -0.10 15.97
CA VAL A 8 -12.23 -0.86 15.62
C VAL A 8 -11.14 0.07 15.10
N ALA A 9 -11.49 0.98 14.17
CA ALA A 9 -10.53 1.92 13.62
C ALA A 9 -9.99 2.88 14.68
N GLU A 10 -10.84 3.43 15.54
CA GLU A 10 -10.41 4.30 16.65
C GLU A 10 -9.45 3.58 17.59
N ALA A 11 -9.78 2.35 18.01
CA ALA A 11 -8.93 1.56 18.88
C ALA A 11 -7.56 1.23 18.25
N LEU A 12 -7.53 0.92 16.95
CA LEU A 12 -6.28 0.69 16.24
C LEU A 12 -5.43 1.96 16.16
N VAL A 13 -6.05 3.09 15.82
CA VAL A 13 -5.36 4.38 15.67
C VAL A 13 -4.78 4.87 17.00
N GLU A 14 -5.50 4.68 18.10
CA GLU A 14 -5.02 5.02 19.45
C GLU A 14 -3.78 4.19 19.85
N ALA A 15 -3.67 2.95 19.34
CA ALA A 15 -2.54 2.06 19.60
C ALA A 15 -1.30 2.35 18.73
N LEU A 16 -1.38 3.25 17.74
CA LEU A 16 -0.25 3.53 16.84
C LEU A 16 0.82 4.41 17.50
N PRO A 17 2.11 4.22 17.16
CA PRO A 17 3.18 5.11 17.63
C PRO A 17 2.97 6.55 17.14
N GLN A 18 3.33 7.54 17.95
CA GLN A 18 3.42 8.91 17.45
C GLN A 18 4.71 9.07 16.61
N PRO A 19 4.74 9.89 15.53
CA PRO A 19 3.72 10.84 15.10
C PRO A 19 2.95 10.37 13.85
N TYR A 20 2.43 9.13 13.82
CA TYR A 20 1.54 8.73 12.73
C TYR A 20 0.24 9.55 12.85
N GLY A 21 0.05 10.49 11.91
CA GLY A 21 -0.92 11.58 11.99
C GLY A 21 -2.40 11.16 12.10
N ARG A 22 -3.32 12.11 11.89
CA ARG A 22 -4.76 11.82 12.04
C ARG A 22 -5.25 10.81 11.00
N TRP A 23 -5.86 9.73 11.49
CA TRP A 23 -6.48 8.72 10.64
C TRP A 23 -7.98 8.96 10.46
N SER A 24 -8.53 8.54 9.32
CA SER A 24 -9.98 8.53 9.07
C SER A 24 -10.38 7.29 8.30
N ILE A 25 -11.56 6.75 8.60
CA ILE A 25 -12.10 5.55 7.98
C ILE A 25 -13.36 5.84 7.16
N ALA A 26 -13.52 5.14 6.04
CA ALA A 26 -14.73 5.13 5.23
C ALA A 26 -15.13 3.70 4.84
N VAL A 27 -16.45 3.45 4.78
CA VAL A 27 -17.01 2.19 4.28
C VAL A 27 -17.64 2.42 2.92
N PHE A 28 -17.16 1.69 1.92
CA PHE A 28 -17.65 1.73 0.55
C PHE A 28 -18.72 0.67 0.33
N ASP A 29 -19.78 1.03 -0.39
CA ASP A 29 -20.83 0.10 -0.77
C ASP A 29 -20.41 -0.72 -2.00
N ASP A 30 -19.43 -1.59 -1.77
CA ASP A 30 -18.87 -2.52 -2.75
C ASP A 30 -18.91 -3.93 -2.16
N PRO A 31 -19.53 -4.92 -2.84
CA PRO A 31 -19.65 -6.29 -2.35
C PRO A 31 -18.34 -7.09 -2.44
N THR A 32 -17.29 -6.57 -3.06
CA THR A 32 -15.99 -7.22 -3.17
C THR A 32 -15.29 -7.23 -1.81
N PRO A 33 -14.77 -8.37 -1.31
CA PRO A 33 -14.06 -8.43 -0.03
C PRO A 33 -12.70 -7.72 -0.07
N ASN A 34 -12.68 -6.44 0.32
CA ASN A 34 -11.45 -5.65 0.35
C ASN A 34 -11.38 -4.65 1.52
N ALA A 35 -10.17 -4.34 1.95
CA ALA A 35 -9.83 -3.24 2.84
C ALA A 35 -8.42 -2.73 2.49
N PHE A 36 -8.15 -1.44 2.69
CA PHE A 36 -6.87 -0.83 2.35
C PHE A 36 -6.54 0.34 3.26
N ALA A 37 -5.25 0.64 3.38
CA ALA A 37 -4.74 1.82 4.04
C ALA A 37 -3.86 2.61 3.07
N LEU A 38 -3.92 3.94 3.15
CA LEU A 38 -3.15 4.84 2.27
C LEU A 38 -2.21 5.74 3.09
N PRO A 39 -1.06 6.15 2.50
CA PRO A 39 -0.26 7.24 3.03
C PRO A 39 -1.13 8.48 3.31
N GLY A 40 -0.88 9.13 4.45
CA GLY A 40 -1.71 10.26 4.91
C GLY A 40 -2.91 9.88 5.78
N GLY A 41 -3.00 8.62 6.24
CA GLY A 41 -3.91 8.21 7.31
C GLY A 41 -5.34 7.95 6.84
N LYS A 42 -5.53 7.30 5.68
CA LYS A 42 -6.86 6.93 5.20
C LYS A 42 -7.05 5.43 5.25
N ILE A 43 -8.17 4.98 5.79
CA ILE A 43 -8.59 3.57 5.79
C ILE A 43 -9.87 3.45 4.97
N GLY A 44 -9.88 2.51 4.03
CA GLY A 44 -11.05 2.12 3.27
C GLY A 44 -11.45 0.68 3.57
N VAL A 45 -12.74 0.43 3.72
CA VAL A 45 -13.28 -0.93 3.90
C VAL A 45 -14.47 -1.12 2.96
N HIS A 46 -14.48 -2.18 2.17
CA HIS A 46 -15.62 -2.53 1.32
C HIS A 46 -16.66 -3.29 2.15
N ALA A 47 -17.94 -3.09 1.85
CA ALA A 47 -19.04 -3.82 2.48
C ALA A 47 -18.89 -5.34 2.35
N GLY A 48 -18.32 -5.82 1.24
CA GLY A 48 -17.95 -7.21 1.03
C GLY A 48 -17.03 -7.80 2.10
N MET A 49 -16.06 -7.02 2.59
CA MET A 49 -15.16 -7.47 3.65
C MET A 49 -15.94 -7.72 4.94
N LEU A 50 -16.94 -6.89 5.23
CA LEU A 50 -17.79 -7.02 6.43
C LEU A 50 -18.70 -8.26 6.40
N ALA A 51 -18.90 -8.86 5.22
CA ALA A 51 -19.59 -10.14 5.08
C ALA A 51 -18.65 -11.35 5.29
N VAL A 52 -17.34 -11.16 5.16
CA VAL A 52 -16.32 -12.20 5.35
C VAL A 52 -15.86 -12.28 6.81
N VAL A 53 -15.56 -11.14 7.43
CA VAL A 53 -15.14 -11.09 8.84
C VAL A 53 -16.34 -11.31 9.78
N ARG A 54 -16.16 -12.18 10.77
CA ARG A 54 -17.23 -12.59 11.69
C ARG A 54 -17.16 -11.89 13.05
N THR A 55 -15.99 -11.35 13.40
CA THR A 55 -15.77 -10.65 14.68
C THR A 55 -15.06 -9.32 14.48
N PRO A 56 -15.25 -8.34 15.38
CA PRO A 56 -14.49 -7.09 15.35
C PRO A 56 -12.97 -7.30 15.36
N ASP A 57 -12.49 -8.33 16.06
CA ASP A 57 -11.06 -8.66 16.13
C ASP A 57 -10.51 -9.11 14.77
N GLN A 58 -11.31 -9.85 13.99
CA GLN A 58 -10.92 -10.23 12.63
C GLN A 58 -10.84 -9.01 11.71
N LEU A 59 -11.80 -8.08 11.83
CA LEU A 59 -11.73 -6.80 11.12
C LEU A 59 -10.48 -6.00 11.54
N ALA A 60 -10.18 -5.97 12.84
CA ALA A 60 -9.02 -5.28 13.38
C ALA A 60 -7.72 -5.87 12.83
N ALA A 61 -7.61 -7.19 12.74
CA ALA A 61 -6.44 -7.86 12.19
C ALA A 61 -6.18 -7.48 10.72
N VAL A 62 -7.24 -7.42 9.90
CA VAL A 62 -7.15 -7.00 8.49
C VAL A 62 -6.72 -5.53 8.40
N ILE A 63 -7.41 -4.62 9.10
CA ILE A 63 -7.05 -3.19 9.06
C ILE A 63 -5.64 -2.95 9.59
N ALA A 64 -5.22 -3.64 10.65
CA ALA A 64 -3.88 -3.53 11.21
C ALA A 64 -2.80 -4.03 10.24
N HIS A 65 -3.08 -5.09 9.47
CA HIS A 65 -2.18 -5.56 8.41
C HIS A 65 -1.93 -4.46 7.37
N GLU A 66 -3.01 -3.82 6.90
CA GLU A 66 -2.92 -2.74 5.91
C GLU A 66 -2.21 -1.50 6.47
N ILE A 67 -2.50 -1.09 7.71
CA ILE A 67 -1.77 -0.01 8.37
C ILE A 67 -0.28 -0.36 8.45
N GLY A 68 0.06 -1.60 8.81
CA GLY A 68 1.43 -2.08 8.86
C GLY A 68 2.19 -1.89 7.54
N HIS A 69 1.53 -2.12 6.40
CA HIS A 69 2.12 -1.82 5.08
C HIS A 69 2.43 -0.34 4.88
N VAL A 70 1.58 0.57 5.38
CA VAL A 70 1.82 2.02 5.33
C VAL A 70 2.95 2.41 6.27
N LEU A 71 2.99 1.87 7.49
CA LEU A 71 4.01 2.22 8.48
C LEU A 71 5.41 1.68 8.14
N ALA A 72 5.47 0.52 7.49
CA ALA A 72 6.70 -0.06 6.97
C ALA A 72 7.24 0.68 5.73
N ASP A 73 6.54 1.71 5.24
CA ASP A 73 6.92 2.55 4.12
C ASP A 73 7.22 1.78 2.81
N HIS A 74 6.72 0.55 2.68
CA HIS A 74 6.98 -0.32 1.52
C HIS A 74 6.63 0.34 0.18
N SER A 75 5.64 1.24 0.15
CA SER A 75 5.26 2.00 -1.04
C SER A 75 6.33 2.99 -1.47
N ASN A 76 6.94 3.70 -0.51
CA ASN A 76 8.01 4.66 -0.79
C ASN A 76 9.35 3.96 -1.00
N GLU A 77 9.61 2.87 -0.28
CA GLU A 77 10.86 2.12 -0.39
C GLU A 77 11.00 1.50 -1.78
N ARG A 78 9.93 0.92 -2.35
CA ARG A 78 9.91 0.40 -3.73
C ARG A 78 10.13 1.50 -4.77
N LEU A 79 9.41 2.61 -4.68
CA LEU A 79 9.57 3.73 -5.62
C LEU A 79 10.98 4.33 -5.55
N THR A 80 11.51 4.50 -4.34
CA THR A 80 12.87 5.03 -4.13
C THR A 80 13.92 4.06 -4.67
N GLN A 81 13.75 2.75 -4.45
CA GLN A 81 14.63 1.72 -5.02
C GLN A 81 14.59 1.73 -6.55
N GLU A 82 13.41 1.81 -7.16
CA GLU A 82 13.26 1.88 -8.62
C GLU A 82 13.93 3.13 -9.21
N LEU A 83 13.69 4.30 -8.61
CA LEU A 83 14.32 5.56 -9.04
C LEU A 83 15.84 5.52 -8.84
N ALA A 84 16.32 4.94 -7.73
CA ALA A 84 17.75 4.81 -7.46
C ALA A 84 18.43 3.86 -8.46
N VAL A 85 17.80 2.73 -8.79
CA VAL A 85 18.30 1.80 -9.81
C VAL A 85 18.32 2.46 -11.18
N GLN A 86 17.24 3.16 -11.57
CA GLN A 86 17.18 3.89 -12.84
C GLN A 86 18.25 4.98 -12.92
N GLY A 87 18.40 5.80 -11.87
CA GLY A 87 19.41 6.85 -11.80
C GLY A 87 20.83 6.28 -11.82
N GLY A 88 21.07 5.17 -11.12
CA GLY A 88 22.35 4.46 -11.13
C GLY A 88 22.72 3.93 -12.51
N LEU A 89 21.77 3.34 -13.24
CA LEU A 89 21.97 2.87 -14.62
C LEU A 89 22.27 4.04 -15.58
N MET A 90 21.55 5.16 -15.47
CA MET A 90 21.84 6.36 -16.26
C MET A 90 23.26 6.89 -16.02
N LEU A 91 23.72 6.89 -14.76
CA LEU A 91 25.09 7.29 -14.43
C LEU A 91 26.11 6.31 -15.02
N VAL A 92 25.86 5.00 -14.92
CA VAL A 92 26.73 3.98 -15.56
C VAL A 92 26.83 4.23 -17.06
N ASP A 93 25.72 4.49 -17.75
CA ASP A 93 25.73 4.79 -19.20
C ASP A 93 26.52 6.06 -19.55
N LEU A 94 26.48 7.09 -18.69
CA LEU A 94 27.23 8.33 -18.91
C LEU A 94 28.74 8.18 -18.72
N PHE A 95 29.17 7.27 -17.86
CA PHE A 95 30.59 7.04 -17.54
C PHE A 95 31.20 5.78 -18.17
N ALA A 96 30.37 4.87 -18.69
CA ALA A 96 30.79 3.73 -19.48
C ALA A 96 31.01 4.16 -20.93
N ASP A 97 32.07 4.94 -21.15
CA ASP A 97 32.55 5.31 -22.48
C ASP A 97 33.15 4.07 -23.18
N GLU A 98 32.30 3.15 -23.64
CA GLU A 98 32.70 2.00 -24.48
C GLU A 98 31.69 1.80 -25.63
N PRO A 99 32.12 1.89 -26.90
CA PRO A 99 31.28 1.74 -28.07
C PRO A 99 30.98 0.26 -28.33
N GLY A 100 29.95 -0.31 -27.72
CA GLY A 100 29.64 -1.71 -28.03
C GLY A 100 28.42 -2.42 -27.44
N ILE A 101 27.76 -1.94 -26.39
CA ILE A 101 26.58 -2.66 -25.86
C ILE A 101 25.32 -2.21 -26.62
N ARG A 102 25.02 -2.94 -27.68
CA ARG A 102 23.80 -2.78 -28.48
C ARG A 102 22.54 -3.05 -27.63
N ARG A 103 21.73 -1.99 -27.52
CA ARG A 103 20.25 -1.98 -27.45
C ARG A 103 19.63 -2.61 -26.20
N LEU A 104 19.47 -1.80 -25.15
CA LEU A 104 18.41 -2.02 -24.17
C LEU A 104 17.08 -1.57 -24.78
N ALA A 105 16.35 -2.55 -25.31
CA ALA A 105 14.93 -2.44 -25.44
C ALA A 105 14.35 -2.35 -24.02
N VAL A 106 14.11 -1.13 -23.53
CA VAL A 106 13.08 -0.93 -22.50
C VAL A 106 11.75 -1.09 -23.22
N VAL A 107 11.43 -2.36 -23.45
CA VAL A 107 10.10 -2.79 -23.85
C VAL A 107 9.20 -2.37 -22.70
N ALA A 108 8.44 -1.31 -22.93
CA ALA A 108 7.07 -1.24 -22.46
C ALA A 108 6.38 -2.53 -22.91
N SER A 109 6.34 -3.54 -22.04
CA SER A 109 5.42 -4.66 -22.15
C SER A 109 4.75 -4.81 -20.82
N SER A 110 3.56 -4.22 -20.78
CA SER A 110 2.42 -4.74 -20.05
C SER A 110 2.52 -6.23 -19.78
N ARG A 111 2.44 -6.61 -18.51
CA ARG A 111 1.75 -7.81 -18.09
C ARG A 111 0.90 -7.46 -16.90
N ASP A 112 -0.37 -7.70 -17.10
CA ASP A 112 -1.46 -7.67 -16.14
C ASP A 112 -1.03 -8.23 -14.78
N ILE A 113 -1.22 -7.43 -13.74
CA ILE A 113 -1.51 -7.94 -12.40
C ILE A 113 -2.84 -7.31 -12.03
N ASP A 114 -3.91 -7.92 -12.56
CA ASP A 114 -5.20 -7.91 -11.90
C ASP A 114 -5.02 -8.57 -10.53
N VAL A 115 -5.49 -7.87 -9.49
CA VAL A 115 -5.86 -8.47 -8.20
C VAL A 115 -7.38 -8.54 -8.17
#